data_AF-A6LN65-F1
#
_entry.id   AF-A6LN65-F1
#
_cell.length_a   1.000
_cell.length_b   1.000
_cell.length_c   1.000
_cell.angle_alpha   90.00
_cell.angle_beta   90.00
_cell.angle_gamma   90.00
#
_symmetry.space_group_name_H-M   'P 1'
#
loop_
_entity.id
_entity.type
_entity.pdbx_description
1 polymer ?
#
loop_
_entity_poly.entity_id
_entity_poly.type
_entity_poly.pdbx_seq_one_letter_code
_entity_poly.pdbx_strand_id
1 'polypeptide(L)'
;MRKYIIVISVIVFSIFVFSNVPISIGTIERNNEKYFVYELSPEFSLGPVTVGIGFTVYATDVVYGQLYYGVPSSTPSTNIINAFVLNTLGFKANGFEFRYGKTVPVTLALGFNMRRYINENTRAFDVKFKPGNFEIYAHLPYELTKFVPFEFVQSDSIYFGSLMYDTSFLDFQIYGITDTAATKTYLFNSTSTPVKYAGGVATYIPFGFLKLGFEYALQSDEKFSSLGNGIFAGVYGNIGILEPIGGIYYMQNGYIPFLFGKNYNEKKYTNSLEGLKDIKDKAGYFVGVTIDLEPYGNGEFYVYGSLDGATPTAEGNVRIVLPEVGNFSGLYIDGFYYDSTPFQSGEFFDEDTDAYLKISYPIIGENFVAGVIYKWEKNDWVKSLFVGGLTSF
;
A
#
# COMPACT_ATOMS: atom_id res chain seq x y z
N MET A 1 22.83 -29.58 -30.00
CA MET A 1 21.83 -29.89 -28.95
C MET A 1 22.41 -29.88 -27.52
N ARG A 2 23.41 -30.71 -27.18
CA ARG A 2 23.90 -30.84 -25.79
C ARG A 2 24.38 -29.53 -25.13
N LYS A 3 25.06 -28.64 -25.88
CA LYS A 3 25.48 -27.31 -25.37
C LYS A 3 24.30 -26.37 -25.08
N TYR A 4 23.26 -26.38 -25.91
CA TYR A 4 22.06 -25.59 -25.69
C TYR A 4 21.27 -26.09 -24.48
N ILE A 5 21.17 -27.40 -24.30
CA ILE A 5 20.54 -28.00 -23.12
C ILE A 5 21.32 -27.63 -21.86
N ILE A 6 22.65 -27.68 -21.87
CA ILE A 6 23.47 -27.27 -20.71
C ILE A 6 23.30 -25.78 -20.41
N VAL A 7 23.29 -24.91 -21.42
CA VAL A 7 23.08 -23.46 -21.21
C VAL A 7 21.68 -23.18 -20.68
N ILE A 8 20.64 -23.83 -21.23
CA ILE A 8 19.27 -23.71 -20.73
C ILE A 8 19.19 -24.26 -19.30
N SER A 9 19.79 -25.41 -19.00
CA SER A 9 19.79 -25.99 -17.66
C SER A 9 20.56 -25.13 -16.66
N VAL A 10 21.68 -24.52 -17.05
CA VAL A 10 22.42 -23.58 -16.20
C VAL A 10 21.61 -22.31 -15.99
N ILE A 11 20.98 -21.75 -17.02
CA ILE A 11 20.09 -20.58 -16.89
C ILE A 11 18.90 -20.91 -16.00
N VAL A 12 18.23 -22.05 -16.20
CA VAL A 12 17.10 -22.51 -15.37
C VAL A 12 17.54 -22.80 -13.94
N PHE A 13 18.71 -23.40 -13.74
CA PHE A 13 19.25 -23.70 -12.41
C PHE A 13 19.72 -22.43 -11.70
N SER A 14 20.33 -21.48 -12.40
CA SER A 14 20.66 -20.16 -11.87
C SER A 14 19.38 -19.38 -11.52
N ILE A 15 18.36 -19.43 -12.38
CA ILE A 15 17.02 -18.88 -12.11
C ILE A 15 16.45 -19.50 -10.82
N PHE A 16 16.55 -20.82 -10.64
CA PHE A 16 16.06 -21.53 -9.46
C PHE A 16 16.87 -21.26 -8.18
N VAL A 17 18.19 -21.15 -8.28
CA VAL A 17 19.10 -20.98 -7.14
C VAL A 17 19.11 -19.54 -6.61
N PHE A 18 18.76 -18.55 -7.46
CA PHE A 18 18.66 -17.14 -7.06
C PHE A 18 17.23 -16.64 -6.84
N SER A 19 16.20 -17.47 -7.07
CA SER A 19 14.82 -17.03 -6.90
C SER A 19 14.31 -17.34 -5.49
N ASN A 20 14.25 -16.32 -4.65
CA ASN A 20 13.32 -16.25 -3.54
C ASN A 20 11.89 -16.12 -4.15
N VAL A 21 11.33 -17.20 -4.73
CA VAL A 21 10.09 -17.15 -5.53
C VAL A 21 8.92 -16.79 -4.61
N PRO A 22 8.31 -15.61 -4.75
CA PRO A 22 7.11 -15.24 -4.02
C PRO A 22 5.97 -16.17 -4.42
N ILE A 23 5.45 -16.91 -3.44
CA ILE A 23 4.22 -17.70 -3.57
C ILE A 23 3.14 -16.97 -2.79
N SER A 24 2.14 -16.45 -3.49
CA SER A 24 0.97 -15.85 -2.88
C SER A 24 -0.23 -16.77 -3.10
N ILE A 25 -0.80 -17.25 -2.00
CA ILE A 25 -2.07 -17.98 -2.00
C ILE A 25 -3.02 -17.23 -1.09
N GLY A 26 -4.19 -16.87 -1.61
CA GLY A 26 -5.16 -16.13 -0.82
C GLY A 26 -6.42 -15.76 -1.60
N THR A 27 -7.34 -15.12 -0.90
CA THR A 27 -8.54 -14.55 -1.51
C THR A 27 -8.27 -13.12 -1.94
N ILE A 28 -8.56 -12.79 -3.20
CA ILE A 28 -8.59 -11.42 -3.68
C ILE A 28 -10.01 -11.06 -4.11
N GLU A 29 -10.39 -9.81 -3.91
CA GLU A 29 -11.68 -9.30 -4.38
C GLU A 29 -11.48 -8.41 -5.61
N ARG A 30 -12.20 -8.70 -6.69
CA ARG A 30 -12.16 -7.95 -7.94
C ARG A 30 -13.55 -7.89 -8.55
N ASN A 31 -13.97 -6.72 -9.04
CA ASN A 31 -15.31 -6.52 -9.60
C ASN A 31 -16.45 -7.00 -8.67
N ASN A 32 -16.30 -6.82 -7.35
CA ASN A 32 -17.21 -7.31 -6.31
C ASN A 32 -17.37 -8.85 -6.24
N GLU A 33 -16.46 -9.60 -6.84
CA GLU A 33 -16.37 -11.06 -6.71
C GLU A 33 -15.09 -11.44 -5.97
N LYS A 34 -15.19 -12.44 -5.08
CA LYS A 34 -14.06 -13.00 -4.36
C LYS A 34 -13.51 -14.20 -5.12
N TYR A 35 -12.22 -14.17 -5.38
CA TYR A 35 -11.49 -15.22 -6.08
C TYR A 35 -10.42 -15.80 -5.16
N PHE A 36 -10.22 -17.10 -5.22
CA PHE A 36 -9.06 -17.74 -4.62
C PHE A 36 -7.94 -17.77 -5.66
N VAL A 37 -6.81 -17.12 -5.37
CA VAL A 37 -5.71 -16.92 -6.30
C VAL A 37 -4.47 -17.65 -5.82
N TYR A 38 -3.81 -18.31 -6.77
CA TYR A 38 -2.48 -18.89 -6.62
C TYR A 38 -1.55 -18.14 -7.57
N GLU A 39 -0.54 -17.49 -7.01
CA GLU A 39 0.40 -16.67 -7.76
C GLU A 39 1.83 -17.04 -7.38
N LEU A 40 2.65 -17.30 -8.40
CA LEU A 40 4.10 -17.45 -8.32
C LEU A 40 4.71 -16.24 -9.02
N SER A 41 5.46 -15.38 -8.31
CA SER A 41 5.91 -14.08 -8.84
C SER A 41 7.41 -13.85 -8.76
N PRO A 42 8.26 -14.69 -9.38
CA PRO A 42 9.70 -14.50 -9.29
C PRO A 42 10.12 -13.19 -9.96
N GLU A 43 11.13 -12.54 -9.40
CA GLU A 43 11.74 -11.32 -9.94
C GLU A 43 13.24 -11.51 -10.13
N PHE A 44 13.77 -11.04 -11.25
CA PHE A 44 15.19 -11.11 -11.60
C PHE A 44 15.70 -9.72 -11.95
N SER A 45 16.76 -9.28 -11.29
CA SER A 45 17.42 -8.02 -11.59
C SER A 45 18.77 -8.26 -12.26
N LEU A 46 18.95 -7.70 -13.46
CA LEU A 46 20.20 -7.73 -14.23
C LEU A 46 20.64 -6.30 -14.53
N GLY A 47 21.53 -5.77 -13.68
CA GLY A 47 21.98 -4.39 -13.77
C GLY A 47 20.80 -3.42 -13.58
N PRO A 48 20.53 -2.50 -14.52
CA PRO A 48 19.44 -1.53 -14.40
C PRO A 48 18.05 -2.12 -14.71
N VAL A 49 17.96 -3.36 -15.18
CA VAL A 49 16.68 -3.96 -15.62
C VAL A 49 16.21 -5.00 -14.60
N THR A 50 14.93 -4.95 -14.24
CA THR A 50 14.25 -5.98 -13.45
C THR A 50 13.13 -6.57 -14.27
N VAL A 51 13.01 -7.91 -14.31
CA VAL A 51 11.92 -8.61 -14.98
C VAL A 51 11.42 -9.72 -14.07
N GLY A 52 10.10 -9.79 -13.90
CA GLY A 52 9.43 -10.90 -13.24
C GLY A 52 8.33 -11.44 -14.13
N ILE A 53 8.52 -12.65 -14.66
CA ILE A 53 7.46 -13.41 -15.34
C ILE A 53 7.10 -14.55 -14.40
N GLY A 54 5.84 -14.59 -13.98
CA GLY A 54 5.38 -15.61 -13.07
C GLY A 54 4.16 -16.33 -13.58
N PHE A 55 3.47 -17.01 -12.67
CA PHE A 55 2.36 -17.89 -12.96
C PHE A 55 1.18 -17.58 -12.03
N THR A 56 0.03 -17.23 -12.59
CA THR A 56 -1.17 -16.90 -11.83
C THR A 56 -2.34 -17.76 -12.32
N VAL A 57 -3.04 -18.38 -11.37
CA VAL A 57 -4.32 -19.07 -11.60
C VAL A 57 -5.30 -18.70 -10.50
N TYR A 58 -6.58 -18.78 -10.81
CA TYR A 58 -7.61 -18.48 -9.83
C TYR A 58 -8.85 -19.37 -9.99
N ALA A 59 -9.61 -19.48 -8.92
CA ALA A 59 -10.91 -20.15 -8.90
C ALA A 59 -11.94 -19.27 -8.17
N THR A 60 -13.21 -19.42 -8.54
CA THR A 60 -14.34 -18.77 -7.85
C THR A 60 -14.73 -19.48 -6.54
N ASP A 61 -14.25 -20.71 -6.33
CA ASP A 61 -14.49 -21.52 -5.13
C ASP A 61 -13.31 -22.50 -4.95
N VAL A 62 -12.94 -22.78 -3.70
CA VAL A 62 -11.79 -23.64 -3.33
C VAL A 62 -12.05 -25.13 -3.60
N VAL A 63 -13.31 -25.58 -3.51
CA VAL A 63 -13.70 -27.00 -3.56
C VAL A 63 -14.24 -27.39 -4.94
N TYR A 64 -15.03 -26.53 -5.57
CA TYR A 64 -15.71 -26.84 -6.84
C TYR A 64 -15.53 -25.78 -7.93
N GLY A 65 -14.73 -24.75 -7.68
CA GLY A 65 -14.53 -23.64 -8.62
C GLY A 65 -13.78 -24.09 -9.87
N GLN A 66 -14.21 -23.61 -11.03
CA GLN A 66 -13.44 -23.76 -12.26
C GLN A 66 -12.13 -22.96 -12.12
N LEU A 67 -11.01 -23.60 -12.45
CA LEU A 67 -9.71 -22.94 -12.54
C LEU A 67 -9.62 -22.14 -13.84
N TYR A 68 -9.21 -20.88 -13.69
CA TYR A 68 -8.92 -19.96 -14.77
C TYR A 68 -7.45 -19.54 -14.71
N TYR A 69 -6.91 -19.16 -15.87
CA TYR A 69 -5.51 -18.82 -16.06
C TYR A 69 -5.34 -17.31 -16.24
N GLY A 70 -4.41 -16.74 -15.49
CA GLY A 70 -4.11 -15.31 -15.47
C GLY A 70 -4.77 -14.57 -14.32
N VAL A 71 -4.81 -13.25 -14.42
CA VAL A 71 -5.39 -12.39 -13.39
C VAL A 71 -6.92 -12.41 -13.49
N PRO A 72 -7.68 -12.42 -12.37
CA PRO A 72 -9.14 -12.39 -12.43
C PRO A 72 -9.68 -11.20 -13.21
N SER A 73 -10.56 -11.49 -14.16
CA SER A 73 -11.17 -10.51 -15.06
C SER A 73 -12.61 -10.87 -15.39
N SER A 74 -13.35 -9.91 -15.94
CA SER A 74 -14.75 -10.09 -16.39
C SER A 74 -14.89 -11.10 -17.53
N THR A 75 -13.79 -11.48 -18.18
CA THR A 75 -13.75 -12.51 -19.22
C THR A 75 -12.69 -13.56 -18.86
N PRO A 76 -13.01 -14.51 -17.97
CA PRO A 76 -12.06 -15.52 -17.50
C PRO A 76 -11.40 -16.29 -18.65
N SER A 77 -10.10 -16.58 -18.52
CA SER A 77 -9.37 -17.34 -19.55
C SER A 77 -9.16 -18.79 -19.14
N THR A 78 -9.40 -19.71 -20.07
CA THR A 78 -9.02 -21.13 -19.96
C THR A 78 -7.74 -21.46 -20.75
N ASN A 79 -7.09 -20.44 -21.35
CA ASN A 79 -5.83 -20.62 -22.06
C ASN A 79 -4.65 -20.56 -21.08
N ILE A 80 -3.93 -21.67 -20.95
CA ILE A 80 -2.77 -21.80 -20.06
C ILE A 80 -1.65 -20.78 -20.33
N ILE A 81 -1.55 -20.22 -21.54
CA ILE A 81 -0.57 -19.17 -21.83
C ILE A 81 -0.83 -17.92 -20.99
N ASN A 82 -2.11 -17.59 -20.74
CA ASN A 82 -2.46 -16.46 -19.89
C ASN A 82 -2.16 -16.71 -18.41
N ALA A 83 -1.83 -17.95 -18.02
CA ALA A 83 -1.33 -18.25 -16.69
C ALA A 83 0.02 -17.59 -16.46
N PHE A 84 0.84 -17.46 -17.51
CA PHE A 84 2.08 -16.72 -17.42
C PHE A 84 1.74 -15.23 -17.41
N VAL A 85 2.11 -14.52 -16.35
CA VAL A 85 1.80 -13.10 -16.16
C VAL A 85 3.10 -12.33 -16.01
N LEU A 86 3.19 -11.16 -16.66
CA LEU A 86 4.24 -10.20 -16.34
C LEU A 86 3.94 -9.64 -14.94
N ASN A 87 4.72 -10.03 -13.96
CA ASN A 87 4.55 -9.54 -12.60
C ASN A 87 5.26 -8.23 -12.38
N THR A 88 6.47 -8.11 -12.91
CA THR A 88 7.31 -6.94 -12.73
C THR A 88 8.10 -6.64 -13.99
N LEU A 89 8.18 -5.38 -14.36
CA LEU A 89 9.11 -4.86 -15.37
C LEU A 89 9.65 -3.53 -14.85
N GLY A 90 10.90 -3.55 -14.39
CA GLY A 90 11.59 -2.39 -13.85
C GLY A 90 12.75 -1.97 -14.75
N PHE A 91 12.98 -0.67 -14.83
CA PHE A 91 14.20 -0.09 -15.36
C PHE A 91 14.64 1.07 -14.47
N LYS A 92 15.86 0.99 -13.93
CA LYS A 92 16.44 2.01 -13.06
C LYS A 92 17.80 2.44 -13.58
N ALA A 93 17.87 3.67 -14.05
CA ALA A 93 19.09 4.35 -14.47
C ALA A 93 19.28 5.64 -13.66
N ASN A 94 20.42 6.30 -13.82
CA ASN A 94 20.69 7.53 -13.11
C ASN A 94 19.64 8.59 -13.47
N GLY A 95 18.86 9.03 -12.49
CA GLY A 95 17.79 10.00 -12.67
C GLY A 95 16.55 9.51 -13.43
N PHE A 96 16.40 8.22 -13.72
CA PHE A 96 15.16 7.70 -14.31
C PHE A 96 14.82 6.31 -13.74
N GLU A 97 13.60 6.15 -13.28
CA GLU A 97 13.07 4.90 -12.77
C GLU A 97 11.69 4.65 -13.38
N PHE A 98 11.52 3.49 -13.98
CA PHE A 98 10.25 2.97 -14.45
C PHE A 98 10.00 1.65 -13.75
N ARG A 99 8.80 1.43 -13.27
CA ARG A 99 8.40 0.17 -12.66
C ARG A 99 6.96 -0.15 -13.03
N TYR A 100 6.75 -1.26 -13.70
CA TYR A 100 5.51 -1.99 -13.66
C TYR A 100 5.62 -3.06 -12.60
N GLY A 101 4.68 -3.17 -11.66
CA GLY A 101 4.73 -4.19 -10.61
C GLY A 101 3.66 -4.01 -9.55
N LYS A 102 3.69 -4.83 -8.49
CA LYS A 102 2.79 -4.67 -7.33
C LYS A 102 2.93 -3.28 -6.74
N THR A 103 1.81 -2.66 -6.42
CA THR A 103 1.79 -1.33 -5.79
C THR A 103 2.53 -1.37 -4.46
N VAL A 104 3.39 -0.37 -4.22
CA VAL A 104 4.09 -0.18 -2.94
C VAL A 104 3.46 0.99 -2.19
N PRO A 105 3.58 1.08 -0.85
CA PRO A 105 2.99 2.20 -0.12
C PRO A 105 3.60 3.54 -0.56
N VAL A 106 2.75 4.51 -0.91
CA VAL A 106 3.18 5.85 -1.33
C VAL A 106 2.68 6.92 -0.37
N THR A 107 3.57 7.81 0.02
CA THR A 107 3.25 9.07 0.71
C THR A 107 3.62 10.23 -0.20
N LEU A 108 2.72 11.20 -0.37
CA LEU A 108 2.98 12.46 -1.06
C LEU A 108 3.03 13.59 -0.03
N ALA A 109 3.94 14.54 -0.23
CA ALA A 109 4.14 15.64 0.70
C ALA A 109 4.42 15.15 2.15
N LEU A 110 3.86 15.83 3.17
CA LEU A 110 3.88 15.38 4.56
C LEU A 110 2.79 14.33 4.84
N GLY A 111 2.09 13.88 3.79
CA GLY A 111 1.06 12.87 3.84
C GLY A 111 -0.34 13.40 4.15
N PHE A 112 -0.58 14.72 4.12
CA PHE A 112 -1.84 15.26 4.62
C PHE A 112 -3.07 14.87 3.77
N ASN A 113 -2.88 14.67 2.46
CA ASN A 113 -3.87 14.02 1.59
C ASN A 113 -3.63 12.52 1.44
N MET A 114 -2.37 12.12 1.17
CA MET A 114 -1.99 10.74 0.84
C MET A 114 -0.82 10.26 1.68
N ARG A 115 -1.09 9.31 2.57
CA ARG A 115 -0.10 8.73 3.49
C ARG A 115 -0.11 7.21 3.38
N ARG A 116 1.02 6.64 2.91
CA ARG A 116 1.19 5.19 2.73
C ARG A 116 0.03 4.54 1.97
N TYR A 117 -0.54 5.23 0.99
CA TYR A 117 -1.58 4.66 0.16
C TYR A 117 -1.06 3.43 -0.58
N ILE A 118 -1.82 2.33 -0.54
CA ILE A 118 -1.51 1.09 -1.23
C ILE A 118 -2.80 0.36 -1.61
N ASN A 119 -2.74 -0.36 -2.72
CA ASN A 119 -3.67 -1.42 -3.03
C ASN A 119 -2.87 -2.71 -3.30
N GLU A 120 -2.83 -3.59 -2.29
CA GLU A 120 -1.90 -4.72 -2.24
C GLU A 120 -2.14 -5.77 -3.34
N ASN A 121 -3.34 -5.78 -3.93
CA ASN A 121 -3.76 -6.78 -4.93
C ASN A 121 -3.73 -6.27 -6.38
N THR A 122 -3.11 -5.11 -6.60
CA THR A 122 -3.04 -4.47 -7.92
C THR A 122 -1.60 -4.28 -8.38
N ARG A 123 -1.44 -4.23 -9.71
CA ARG A 123 -0.21 -3.79 -10.35
C ARG A 123 -0.42 -2.45 -10.99
N ALA A 124 0.61 -1.63 -11.03
CA ALA A 124 0.57 -0.30 -11.61
C ALA A 124 1.88 0.03 -12.31
N PHE A 125 1.86 1.09 -13.11
CA PHE A 125 3.03 1.70 -13.70
C PHE A 125 3.43 2.94 -12.90
N ASP A 126 4.64 2.94 -12.38
CA ASP A 126 5.29 4.04 -11.70
C ASP A 126 6.42 4.58 -12.58
N VAL A 127 6.47 5.90 -12.75
CA VAL A 127 7.54 6.59 -13.47
C VAL A 127 8.09 7.70 -12.60
N LYS A 128 9.40 7.70 -12.41
CA LYS A 128 10.15 8.76 -11.74
C LYS A 128 11.27 9.26 -12.64
N PHE A 129 11.40 10.57 -12.76
CA PHE A 129 12.46 11.21 -13.53
C PHE A 129 13.06 12.36 -12.71
N LYS A 130 14.36 12.31 -12.44
CA LYS A 130 15.10 13.25 -11.59
C LYS A 130 16.25 13.96 -12.36
N PRO A 131 15.95 14.96 -13.21
CA PRO A 131 16.97 15.77 -13.83
C PRO A 131 17.51 16.85 -12.87
N GLY A 132 18.68 16.58 -12.27
CA GLY A 132 19.33 17.51 -11.35
C GLY A 132 18.51 17.70 -10.07
N ASN A 133 18.04 18.93 -9.83
CA ASN A 133 17.27 19.30 -8.65
C ASN A 133 15.76 19.13 -8.81
N PHE A 134 15.29 18.73 -9.99
CA PHE A 134 13.87 18.46 -10.22
C PHE A 134 13.61 16.97 -10.14
N GLU A 135 12.48 16.57 -9.57
CA GLU A 135 11.97 15.20 -9.59
C GLU A 135 10.49 15.21 -10.00
N ILE A 136 10.15 14.41 -11.01
CA ILE A 136 8.78 14.18 -11.45
C ILE A 136 8.44 12.74 -11.11
N TYR A 137 7.26 12.51 -10.56
CA TYR A 137 6.73 11.19 -10.26
C TYR A 137 5.28 11.08 -10.75
N ALA A 138 4.93 9.95 -11.33
CA ALA A 138 3.57 9.63 -11.78
C ALA A 138 3.25 8.16 -11.54
N HIS A 139 2.03 7.90 -11.09
CA HIS A 139 1.45 6.58 -10.86
C HIS A 139 0.23 6.38 -11.76
N LEU A 140 0.26 5.32 -12.55
CA LEU A 140 -0.78 4.94 -13.48
C LEU A 140 -1.29 3.53 -13.12
N PRO A 141 -2.50 3.40 -12.54
CA PRO A 141 -3.05 2.15 -12.04
C PRO A 141 -3.63 1.28 -13.18
N TYR A 142 -2.76 0.82 -14.07
CA TYR A 142 -3.09 -0.12 -15.14
C TYR A 142 -2.28 -1.40 -15.00
N GLU A 143 -2.91 -2.52 -15.35
CA GLU A 143 -2.26 -3.83 -15.33
C GLU A 143 -2.54 -4.65 -16.59
N LEU A 144 -1.55 -5.45 -16.97
CA LEU A 144 -1.67 -6.43 -18.04
C LEU A 144 -2.31 -7.71 -17.49
N THR A 145 -3.56 -8.00 -17.88
CA THR A 145 -4.29 -9.18 -17.37
C THR A 145 -4.14 -10.40 -18.26
N LYS A 146 -3.91 -10.22 -19.57
CA LYS A 146 -3.75 -11.30 -20.55
C LYS A 146 -2.72 -10.94 -21.61
N PHE A 147 -2.05 -11.97 -22.13
CA PHE A 147 -1.19 -11.87 -23.31
C PHE A 147 -1.94 -12.25 -24.59
N VAL A 148 -2.93 -13.15 -24.50
CA VAL A 148 -3.66 -13.68 -25.65
C VAL A 148 -5.18 -13.74 -25.37
N PRO A 149 -5.98 -12.80 -25.92
CA PRO A 149 -5.54 -11.55 -26.53
C PRO A 149 -4.87 -10.63 -25.49
N PHE A 150 -4.06 -9.71 -25.96
CA PHE A 150 -3.40 -8.73 -25.10
C PHE A 150 -4.44 -7.78 -24.48
N GLU A 151 -4.48 -7.69 -23.15
CA GLU A 151 -5.52 -6.96 -22.42
C GLU A 151 -4.93 -6.15 -21.27
N PHE A 152 -5.17 -4.83 -21.29
CA PHE A 152 -4.89 -3.92 -20.19
C PHE A 152 -6.20 -3.50 -19.53
N VAL A 153 -6.24 -3.54 -18.20
CA VAL A 153 -7.36 -3.03 -17.41
C VAL A 153 -6.87 -2.02 -16.39
N GLN A 154 -7.76 -1.12 -16.00
CA GLN A 154 -7.52 -0.26 -14.85
C GLN A 154 -7.58 -1.11 -13.58
N SER A 155 -6.46 -1.21 -12.87
CA SER A 155 -6.30 -2.05 -11.68
C SER A 155 -6.79 -1.36 -10.42
N ASP A 156 -6.70 -0.02 -10.38
CA ASP A 156 -7.16 0.84 -9.30
C ASP A 156 -7.75 2.14 -9.87
N SER A 157 -8.62 2.81 -9.12
CA SER A 157 -9.22 4.08 -9.51
C SER A 157 -8.37 5.31 -9.17
N ILE A 158 -7.29 5.15 -8.41
CA ILE A 158 -6.47 6.26 -7.92
C ILE A 158 -5.26 6.51 -8.83
N TYR A 159 -5.21 7.70 -9.44
CA TYR A 159 -4.03 8.22 -10.12
C TYR A 159 -3.41 9.32 -9.28
N PHE A 160 -2.09 9.43 -9.32
CA PHE A 160 -1.41 10.52 -8.65
C PHE A 160 -0.06 10.82 -9.29
N GLY A 161 0.48 11.98 -8.93
CA GLY A 161 1.82 12.37 -9.30
C GLY A 161 2.29 13.58 -8.52
N SER A 162 3.58 13.85 -8.60
CA SER A 162 4.20 15.00 -7.96
C SER A 162 5.35 15.57 -8.77
N LEU A 163 5.61 16.85 -8.54
CA LEU A 163 6.82 17.56 -8.94
C LEU A 163 7.50 18.05 -7.68
N MET A 164 8.76 17.69 -7.51
CA MET A 164 9.62 18.12 -6.41
C MET A 164 10.80 18.93 -6.96
N TYR A 165 11.19 19.95 -6.20
CA TYR A 165 12.33 20.82 -6.48
C TYR A 165 13.18 20.96 -5.23
N ASP A 166 14.38 20.39 -5.29
CA ASP A 166 15.33 20.32 -4.19
C ASP A 166 16.27 21.54 -4.23
N THR A 167 16.41 22.26 -3.11
CA THR A 167 17.42 23.30 -2.97
C THR A 167 18.28 23.06 -1.74
N SER A 168 19.34 23.85 -1.55
CA SER A 168 20.21 23.70 -0.38
C SER A 168 19.58 24.12 0.95
N PHE A 169 18.48 24.90 0.92
CA PHE A 169 17.87 25.48 2.13
C PHE A 169 16.36 25.23 2.22
N LEU A 170 15.73 24.79 1.13
CA LEU A 170 14.28 24.59 1.04
C LEU A 170 13.95 23.56 -0.05
N ASP A 171 13.28 22.48 0.28
CA ASP A 171 12.70 21.56 -0.72
C ASP A 171 11.24 21.97 -0.95
N PHE A 172 10.75 21.87 -2.18
CA PHE A 172 9.37 22.20 -2.56
C PHE A 172 8.74 21.05 -3.31
N GLN A 173 7.47 20.73 -3.03
CA GLN A 173 6.73 19.68 -3.71
C GLN A 173 5.32 20.15 -4.06
N ILE A 174 4.88 19.93 -5.29
CA ILE A 174 3.49 20.04 -5.72
C ILE A 174 3.00 18.65 -6.07
N TYR A 175 1.78 18.30 -5.71
CA TYR A 175 1.21 17.00 -6.05
C TYR A 175 -0.27 17.07 -6.37
N GLY A 176 -0.77 16.04 -7.06
CA GLY A 176 -2.16 15.87 -7.41
C GLY A 176 -2.57 14.40 -7.38
N ILE A 177 -3.82 14.15 -7.01
CA ILE A 177 -4.44 12.85 -6.83
C ILE A 177 -5.84 12.93 -7.45
N THR A 178 -6.28 11.87 -8.13
CA THR A 178 -7.65 11.72 -8.61
C THR A 178 -8.17 10.32 -8.36
N ASP A 179 -9.40 10.22 -7.82
CA ASP A 179 -10.18 8.99 -7.80
C ASP A 179 -11.20 8.99 -8.94
N THR A 180 -10.94 8.25 -10.01
CA THR A 180 -11.86 8.21 -11.16
C THR A 180 -13.20 7.53 -10.86
N ALA A 181 -13.27 6.73 -9.78
CA ALA A 181 -14.46 6.03 -9.35
C ALA A 181 -15.15 6.70 -8.14
N ALA A 182 -14.75 7.92 -7.75
CA ALA A 182 -15.36 8.62 -6.63
C ALA A 182 -16.87 8.83 -6.86
N THR A 183 -17.70 8.22 -6.02
CA THR A 183 -19.16 8.34 -6.07
C THR A 183 -19.77 8.32 -4.68
N LYS A 184 -21.04 8.75 -4.59
CA LYS A 184 -21.80 8.72 -3.33
C LYS A 184 -22.05 7.31 -2.79
N THR A 185 -21.97 6.28 -3.63
CA THR A 185 -22.21 4.89 -3.23
C THR A 185 -21.18 4.41 -2.21
N TYR A 186 -19.95 4.92 -2.29
CA TYR A 186 -18.86 4.52 -1.39
C TYR A 186 -18.83 5.28 -0.07
N LEU A 187 -19.71 6.26 0.13
CA LEU A 187 -19.71 7.11 1.32
C LEU A 187 -20.54 6.50 2.44
N PHE A 188 -20.05 6.61 3.68
CA PHE A 188 -20.83 6.30 4.89
C PHE A 188 -22.10 7.15 4.97
N ASN A 189 -22.01 8.42 4.56
CA ASN A 189 -23.11 9.36 4.50
C ASN A 189 -23.39 9.80 3.07
N SER A 190 -24.50 9.34 2.50
CA SER A 190 -24.92 9.65 1.12
C SER A 190 -25.25 11.12 0.86
N THR A 191 -25.39 11.93 1.92
CA THR A 191 -25.58 13.39 1.79
C THR A 191 -24.25 14.14 1.60
N SER A 192 -23.12 13.55 1.99
CA SER A 192 -21.80 14.14 1.79
C SER A 192 -21.39 14.14 0.32
N THR A 193 -20.38 14.95 0.00
CA THR A 193 -19.84 15.06 -1.36
C THR A 193 -18.57 14.20 -1.48
N PRO A 194 -18.48 13.31 -2.49
CA PRO A 194 -17.29 12.47 -2.67
C PRO A 194 -16.09 13.30 -3.12
N VAL A 195 -14.91 13.00 -2.58
CA VAL A 195 -13.64 13.61 -3.01
C VAL A 195 -13.18 12.93 -4.30
N LYS A 196 -13.20 13.67 -5.40
CA LYS A 196 -12.70 13.21 -6.71
C LYS A 196 -11.27 13.65 -6.96
N TYR A 197 -10.95 14.90 -6.61
CA TYR A 197 -9.62 15.47 -6.79
C TYR A 197 -9.04 15.87 -5.44
N ALA A 198 -7.75 15.64 -5.26
CA ALA A 198 -6.98 16.17 -4.15
C ALA A 198 -5.61 16.61 -4.62
N GLY A 199 -4.97 17.52 -3.90
CA GLY A 199 -3.66 18.02 -4.26
C GLY A 199 -3.16 19.03 -3.27
N GLY A 200 -1.92 19.46 -3.44
CA GLY A 200 -1.32 20.39 -2.49
C GLY A 200 0.07 20.84 -2.87
N VAL A 201 0.58 21.71 -2.01
CA VAL A 201 1.96 22.20 -2.05
C VAL A 201 2.59 22.00 -0.69
N ALA A 202 3.83 21.53 -0.67
CA ALA A 202 4.60 21.35 0.55
C ALA A 202 5.98 21.98 0.43
N THR A 203 6.46 22.49 1.55
CA THR A 203 7.82 23.01 1.71
C THR A 203 8.50 22.32 2.88
N TYR A 204 9.81 22.10 2.74
CA TYR A 204 10.62 21.44 3.76
C TYR A 204 11.89 22.23 4.04
N ILE A 205 12.13 22.51 5.30
CA ILE A 205 13.33 23.19 5.77
C ILE A 205 14.18 22.15 6.50
N PRO A 206 15.38 21.80 6.00
CA PRO A 206 16.27 20.87 6.67
C PRO A 206 16.80 21.46 7.99
N PHE A 207 16.73 20.68 9.07
CA PHE A 207 17.19 21.04 10.41
C PHE A 207 17.90 19.86 11.08
N GLY A 208 19.17 19.63 10.71
CA GLY A 208 19.95 18.50 11.19
C GLY A 208 19.40 17.16 10.69
N PHE A 209 19.12 16.24 11.61
CA PHE A 209 18.48 14.95 11.31
C PHE A 209 16.94 15.05 11.21
N LEU A 210 16.37 16.23 11.43
CA LEU A 210 14.96 16.54 11.27
C LEU A 210 14.74 17.47 10.06
N LYS A 211 13.51 17.51 9.57
CA LYS A 211 12.99 18.46 8.60
C LYS A 211 11.72 19.07 9.17
N LEU A 212 11.63 20.40 9.09
CA LEU A 212 10.39 21.13 9.36
C LEU A 212 9.59 21.19 8.06
N GLY A 213 8.35 20.74 8.09
CA GLY A 213 7.47 20.70 6.94
C GLY A 213 6.27 21.62 7.11
N PHE A 214 5.85 22.23 6.01
CA PHE A 214 4.54 22.88 5.88
C PHE A 214 3.86 22.37 4.61
N GLU A 215 2.60 21.97 4.70
CA GLU A 215 1.79 21.51 3.58
C GLU A 215 0.45 22.25 3.57
N TYR A 216 0.09 22.80 2.42
CA TYR A 216 -1.27 23.26 2.13
C TYR A 216 -1.93 22.29 1.16
N ALA A 217 -3.13 21.82 1.51
CA ALA A 217 -3.83 20.77 0.80
C ALA A 217 -5.26 21.17 0.46
N LEU A 218 -5.73 20.66 -0.67
CA LEU A 218 -7.07 20.87 -1.22
C LEU A 218 -7.71 19.54 -1.59
N GLN A 219 -9.03 19.47 -1.45
CA GLN A 219 -9.89 18.36 -1.87
C GLN A 219 -11.13 18.93 -2.54
N SER A 220 -11.59 18.30 -3.61
CA SER A 220 -12.77 18.74 -4.34
C SER A 220 -13.58 17.59 -4.92
N ASP A 221 -14.84 17.90 -5.22
CA ASP A 221 -15.68 17.09 -6.08
C ASP A 221 -15.32 17.28 -7.56
N GLU A 222 -16.01 16.54 -8.43
CA GLU A 222 -15.79 16.57 -9.88
C GLU A 222 -15.99 17.96 -10.50
N LYS A 223 -16.94 18.74 -9.97
CA LYS A 223 -17.32 20.04 -10.51
C LYS A 223 -16.63 21.21 -9.82
N PHE A 224 -15.75 20.95 -8.84
CA PHE A 224 -15.15 21.96 -7.97
C PHE A 224 -16.20 22.86 -7.28
N SER A 225 -17.38 22.29 -7.02
CA SER A 225 -18.50 22.95 -6.34
C SER A 225 -18.40 22.85 -4.82
N SER A 226 -17.75 21.80 -4.32
CA SER A 226 -17.38 21.63 -2.91
C SER A 226 -15.86 21.61 -2.80
N LEU A 227 -15.30 22.45 -1.94
CA LEU A 227 -13.86 22.57 -1.74
C LEU A 227 -13.55 22.46 -0.25
N GLY A 228 -12.85 21.39 0.12
CA GLY A 228 -12.21 21.26 1.42
C GLY A 228 -10.76 21.70 1.32
N ASN A 229 -10.26 22.42 2.32
CA ASN A 229 -8.85 22.83 2.38
C ASN A 229 -8.27 22.66 3.77
N GLY A 230 -6.95 22.49 3.86
CA GLY A 230 -6.28 22.43 5.13
C GLY A 230 -4.81 22.78 5.05
N ILE A 231 -4.22 23.00 6.22
CA ILE A 231 -2.80 23.24 6.42
C ILE A 231 -2.28 22.22 7.43
N PHE A 232 -1.14 21.60 7.16
CA PHE A 232 -0.40 20.77 8.10
C PHE A 232 1.01 21.33 8.28
N ALA A 233 1.43 21.52 9.52
CA ALA A 233 2.78 21.93 9.87
C ALA A 233 3.35 20.96 10.89
N GLY A 234 4.55 20.45 10.62
CA GLY A 234 5.10 19.39 11.43
C GLY A 234 6.60 19.23 11.29
N VAL A 235 7.12 18.30 12.08
CA VAL A 235 8.49 17.84 12.06
C VAL A 235 8.48 16.38 11.63
N TYR A 236 9.42 15.99 10.81
CA TYR A 236 9.72 14.58 10.57
C TYR A 236 11.22 14.42 10.44
N GLY A 237 11.75 13.24 10.68
CA GLY A 237 13.17 13.02 10.48
C GLY A 237 13.54 11.57 10.55
N ASN A 238 14.82 11.32 10.34
CA ASN A 238 15.40 9.99 10.45
C ASN A 238 16.50 10.03 11.51
N ILE A 239 16.29 9.30 12.59
CA ILE A 239 17.17 9.17 13.76
C ILE A 239 17.66 7.71 13.81
N GLY A 240 18.38 7.29 12.77
CA GLY A 240 18.88 5.93 12.65
C GLY A 240 17.74 4.95 12.37
N ILE A 241 17.39 4.15 13.36
CA ILE A 241 16.32 3.13 13.24
C ILE A 241 14.92 3.71 13.47
N LEU A 242 14.82 4.97 13.91
CA LEU A 242 13.55 5.63 14.22
C LEU A 242 13.29 6.79 13.27
N GLU A 243 12.10 6.85 12.72
CA GLU A 243 11.62 7.95 11.90
C GLU A 243 10.40 8.60 12.57
N PRO A 244 10.62 9.54 13.50
CA PRO A 244 9.52 10.27 14.13
C PRO A 244 8.89 11.25 13.14
N ILE A 245 7.59 11.45 13.30
CA ILE A 245 6.82 12.46 12.57
C ILE A 245 5.75 12.99 13.50
N GLY A 246 5.57 14.31 13.54
CA GLY A 246 4.52 14.89 14.33
C GLY A 246 4.24 16.34 13.96
N GLY A 247 3.01 16.79 14.15
CA GLY A 247 2.61 18.13 13.78
C GLY A 247 1.18 18.45 14.16
N ILE A 248 0.79 19.66 13.79
CA ILE A 248 -0.57 20.18 13.95
C ILE A 248 -1.14 20.50 12.58
N TYR A 249 -2.44 20.29 12.44
CA TYR A 249 -3.16 20.68 11.24
C TYR A 249 -4.39 21.52 11.55
N TYR A 250 -4.83 22.26 10.56
CA TYR A 250 -6.08 22.99 10.56
C TYR A 250 -6.84 22.69 9.26
N MET A 251 -8.12 22.39 9.38
CA MET A 251 -8.98 21.94 8.29
C MET A 251 -10.19 22.85 8.19
N GLN A 252 -10.62 23.13 6.98
CA GLN A 252 -11.78 23.95 6.67
C GLN A 252 -12.67 23.25 5.65
N ASN A 253 -13.96 23.60 5.67
CA ASN A 253 -14.94 23.19 4.66
C ASN A 253 -14.98 21.67 4.42
N GLY A 254 -14.87 20.89 5.50
CA GLY A 254 -14.98 19.43 5.43
C GLY A 254 -13.78 18.70 4.84
N TYR A 255 -12.60 19.31 4.78
CA TYR A 255 -11.36 18.61 4.43
C TYR A 255 -11.15 17.38 5.33
N ILE A 256 -10.81 16.25 4.72
CA ILE A 256 -10.59 14.97 5.42
C ILE A 256 -9.09 14.67 5.44
N PRO A 257 -8.42 14.70 6.59
CA PRO A 257 -6.98 14.49 6.66
C PRO A 257 -6.68 13.01 6.44
N PHE A 258 -5.56 12.72 5.78
CA PHE A 258 -5.07 11.35 5.53
C PHE A 258 -6.06 10.46 4.78
N LEU A 259 -6.96 11.06 3.98
CA LEU A 259 -8.03 10.35 3.27
C LEU A 259 -7.49 9.18 2.44
N PHE A 260 -6.49 9.45 1.60
CA PHE A 260 -5.82 8.42 0.80
C PHE A 260 -4.76 7.71 1.65
N GLY A 261 -5.22 6.95 2.63
CA GLY A 261 -4.41 6.11 3.50
C GLY A 261 -4.39 4.64 3.06
N LYS A 262 -3.76 3.77 3.86
CA LYS A 262 -3.78 2.30 3.66
C LYS A 262 -5.19 1.74 3.60
N ASN A 263 -6.06 2.20 4.50
CA ASN A 263 -7.42 1.68 4.65
C ASN A 263 -8.41 2.32 3.66
N TYR A 264 -7.93 3.16 2.73
CA TYR A 264 -8.81 3.84 1.77
C TYR A 264 -9.62 2.84 0.93
N ASN A 265 -8.94 1.83 0.37
CA ASN A 265 -9.59 0.83 -0.48
C ASN A 265 -10.59 -0.02 0.32
N GLU A 266 -10.22 -0.44 1.52
CA GLU A 266 -11.15 -1.14 2.42
C GLU A 266 -12.40 -0.29 2.69
N LYS A 267 -12.22 0.94 3.18
CA LYS A 267 -13.33 1.88 3.44
C LYS A 267 -14.18 2.13 2.21
N LYS A 268 -13.57 2.14 1.02
CA LYS A 268 -14.27 2.27 -0.25
C LYS A 268 -15.17 1.08 -0.53
N TYR A 269 -14.65 -0.14 -0.41
CA TYR A 269 -15.39 -1.37 -0.70
C TYR A 269 -16.46 -1.69 0.35
N THR A 270 -16.28 -1.23 1.59
CA THR A 270 -17.27 -1.33 2.67
C THR A 270 -18.27 -0.17 2.71
N ASN A 271 -18.22 0.74 1.73
CA ASN A 271 -19.06 1.95 1.65
C ASN A 271 -19.00 2.83 2.91
N SER A 272 -17.82 2.97 3.50
CA SER A 272 -17.57 3.71 4.72
C SER A 272 -16.58 4.87 4.54
N LEU A 273 -16.39 5.37 3.31
CA LEU A 273 -15.59 6.56 3.08
C LEU A 273 -16.28 7.80 3.66
N GLU A 274 -15.46 8.70 4.20
CA GLU A 274 -15.87 10.06 4.51
C GLU A 274 -15.97 10.88 3.22
N GLY A 275 -16.86 11.87 3.21
CA GLY A 275 -17.00 12.82 2.11
C GLY A 275 -16.95 14.25 2.62
N LEU A 276 -16.64 15.19 1.73
CA LEU A 276 -16.66 16.62 2.02
C LEU A 276 -18.05 16.98 2.57
N LYS A 277 -18.06 17.55 3.77
CA LYS A 277 -19.26 17.98 4.47
C LYS A 277 -19.06 19.40 4.97
N ASP A 278 -20.13 20.17 5.11
CA ASP A 278 -20.12 21.42 5.86
C ASP A 278 -19.92 21.13 7.37
N ILE A 279 -18.71 20.71 7.74
CA ILE A 279 -18.24 20.58 9.12
C ILE A 279 -17.53 21.87 9.48
N LYS A 280 -17.68 22.29 10.73
CA LYS A 280 -16.94 23.42 11.28
C LYS A 280 -15.44 23.17 11.15
N ASP A 281 -14.73 24.23 10.83
CA ASP A 281 -13.28 24.24 10.84
C ASP A 281 -12.72 23.62 12.12
N LYS A 282 -11.69 22.80 11.97
CA LYS A 282 -11.16 21.99 13.07
C LYS A 282 -9.64 22.00 13.06
N ALA A 283 -9.06 22.23 14.22
CA ALA A 283 -7.63 22.00 14.45
C ALA A 283 -7.42 20.59 14.99
N GLY A 284 -6.32 19.97 14.60
CA GLY A 284 -5.94 18.64 15.04
C GLY A 284 -4.44 18.46 15.10
N TYR A 285 -4.05 17.23 15.43
CA TYR A 285 -2.67 16.84 15.57
C TYR A 285 -2.45 15.48 14.94
N PHE A 286 -1.20 15.23 14.60
CA PHE A 286 -0.72 13.96 14.10
C PHE A 286 0.62 13.69 14.80
N VAL A 287 0.81 12.49 15.35
CA VAL A 287 2.07 12.05 15.96
C VAL A 287 2.32 10.62 15.58
N GLY A 288 3.58 10.29 15.33
CA GLY A 288 3.94 9.03 14.74
C GLY A 288 5.40 8.66 14.87
N VAL A 289 5.66 7.37 14.80
CA VAL A 289 7.00 6.83 14.65
C VAL A 289 6.97 5.65 13.71
N THR A 290 7.92 5.62 12.79
CA THR A 290 8.26 4.42 12.02
C THR A 290 9.59 3.88 12.55
N ILE A 291 9.72 2.56 12.60
CA ILE A 291 10.91 1.85 13.04
C ILE A 291 11.36 0.98 11.87
N ASP A 292 12.63 1.11 11.49
CA ASP A 292 13.25 0.27 10.48
C ASP A 292 14.47 -0.43 11.08
N LEU A 293 14.37 -1.75 11.19
CA LEU A 293 15.37 -2.65 11.76
C LEU A 293 15.70 -3.77 10.77
N GLU A 294 15.76 -3.48 9.47
CA GLU A 294 16.14 -4.47 8.46
C GLU A 294 17.47 -5.20 8.79
N PRO A 295 17.55 -6.53 8.63
CA PRO A 295 16.50 -7.45 8.14
C PRO A 295 15.60 -8.03 9.24
N TYR A 296 15.70 -7.57 10.49
CA TYR A 296 15.06 -8.17 11.67
C TYR A 296 13.61 -7.72 11.90
N GLY A 297 13.16 -6.65 11.25
CA GLY A 297 11.80 -6.19 11.37
C GLY A 297 11.64 -4.72 11.05
N ASN A 298 10.40 -4.29 11.02
CA ASN A 298 10.02 -2.91 10.76
C ASN A 298 8.64 -2.68 11.37
N GLY A 299 8.30 -1.45 11.67
CA GLY A 299 6.98 -1.15 12.20
C GLY A 299 6.66 0.32 12.19
N GLU A 300 5.43 0.65 12.51
CA GLU A 300 4.96 2.01 12.62
C GLU A 300 3.79 2.09 13.58
N PHE A 301 3.65 3.25 14.21
CA PHE A 301 2.51 3.56 15.04
C PHE A 301 2.21 5.05 14.95
N TYR A 302 0.95 5.38 14.72
CA TYR A 302 0.44 6.72 14.49
C TYR A 302 -0.78 6.99 15.35
N VAL A 303 -0.89 8.22 15.84
CA VAL A 303 -2.05 8.74 16.55
C VAL A 303 -2.39 10.11 15.98
N TYR A 304 -3.64 10.31 15.61
CA TYR A 304 -4.11 11.60 15.11
C TYR A 304 -5.52 11.89 15.56
N GLY A 305 -5.85 13.16 15.76
CA GLY A 305 -7.13 13.54 16.32
C GLY A 305 -7.32 15.04 16.34
N SER A 306 -8.47 15.49 16.84
CA SER A 306 -8.76 16.91 16.94
C SER A 306 -8.37 17.49 18.30
N LEU A 307 -8.02 18.78 18.32
CA LEU A 307 -7.61 19.51 19.52
C LEU A 307 -8.79 19.94 20.41
N ASP A 308 -10.03 19.68 19.98
CA ASP A 308 -11.25 19.98 20.75
C ASP A 308 -11.61 18.89 21.78
N GLY A 309 -10.73 17.91 21.99
CA GLY A 309 -10.92 16.84 22.96
C GLY A 309 -11.77 15.67 22.47
N ALA A 310 -12.05 15.58 21.16
CA ALA A 310 -12.62 14.35 20.61
C ALA A 310 -11.60 13.20 20.70
N THR A 311 -12.10 11.97 20.84
CA THR A 311 -11.28 10.77 20.83
C THR A 311 -10.43 10.72 19.56
N PRO A 312 -9.11 10.45 19.66
CA PRO A 312 -8.27 10.36 18.48
C PRO A 312 -8.53 9.06 17.70
N THR A 313 -7.76 8.81 16.66
CA THR A 313 -7.62 7.53 15.97
C THR A 313 -6.17 7.08 16.13
N ALA A 314 -5.97 5.78 16.31
CA ALA A 314 -4.65 5.17 16.38
C ALA A 314 -4.53 4.02 15.38
N GLU A 315 -3.39 3.94 14.72
CA GLU A 315 -3.10 2.89 13.74
C GLU A 315 -1.64 2.46 13.80
N GLY A 316 -1.35 1.20 13.54
CA GLY A 316 -0.01 0.68 13.59
C GLY A 316 0.16 -0.67 12.90
N ASN A 317 1.40 -0.92 12.50
CA ASN A 317 1.81 -2.16 11.86
C ASN A 317 3.18 -2.57 12.40
N VAL A 318 3.44 -3.86 12.55
CA VAL A 318 4.76 -4.35 12.93
C VAL A 318 5.06 -5.67 12.23
N ARG A 319 6.31 -5.83 11.82
CA ARG A 319 6.93 -7.08 11.41
C ARG A 319 8.12 -7.34 12.29
N ILE A 320 8.23 -8.58 12.76
CA ILE A 320 9.45 -9.10 13.36
C ILE A 320 9.84 -10.34 12.57
N VAL A 321 11.10 -10.40 12.16
CA VAL A 321 11.72 -11.51 11.46
C VAL A 321 12.72 -12.15 12.40
N LEU A 322 12.41 -13.38 12.84
CA LEU A 322 13.36 -14.25 13.51
C LEU A 322 14.05 -15.10 12.44
N PRO A 323 15.36 -14.93 12.22
CA PRO A 323 16.07 -15.64 11.16
C PRO A 323 16.19 -17.14 11.46
N GLU A 324 16.54 -17.91 10.44
CA GLU A 324 16.88 -19.33 10.56
C GLU A 324 18.12 -19.50 11.47
N VAL A 325 18.03 -20.37 12.47
CA VAL A 325 19.15 -20.69 13.37
C VAL A 325 19.21 -22.19 13.64
N GLY A 326 20.24 -22.85 13.12
CA GLY A 326 20.42 -24.30 13.30
C GLY A 326 19.31 -25.10 12.65
N ASN A 327 18.44 -25.73 13.45
CA ASN A 327 17.27 -26.48 12.96
C ASN A 327 15.96 -25.69 13.05
N PHE A 328 16.00 -24.43 13.51
CA PHE A 328 14.84 -23.56 13.54
C PHE A 328 14.73 -22.83 12.20
N SER A 329 13.66 -23.09 11.44
CA SER A 329 13.44 -22.53 10.09
C SER A 329 13.22 -21.02 10.03
N GLY A 330 13.22 -20.31 11.16
CA GLY A 330 12.82 -18.92 11.25
C GLY A 330 11.34 -18.74 11.57
N LEU A 331 10.93 -17.50 11.81
CA LEU A 331 9.55 -17.11 12.13
C LEU A 331 9.30 -15.66 11.72
N TYR A 332 8.11 -15.38 11.20
CA TYR A 332 7.61 -14.03 10.99
C TYR A 332 6.47 -13.74 11.96
N ILE A 333 6.50 -12.56 12.58
CA ILE A 333 5.42 -12.07 13.43
C ILE A 333 4.93 -10.76 12.81
N ASP A 334 3.70 -10.76 12.31
CA ASP A 334 3.04 -9.59 11.76
C ASP A 334 1.95 -9.12 12.73
N GLY A 335 1.94 -7.84 13.08
CA GLY A 335 0.91 -7.21 13.87
C GLY A 335 0.27 -6.07 13.12
N PHE A 336 -1.04 -5.94 13.25
CA PHE A 336 -1.83 -4.82 12.77
C PHE A 336 -2.72 -4.32 13.90
N TYR A 337 -2.90 -3.01 13.95
CA TYR A 337 -3.78 -2.34 14.90
C TYR A 337 -4.41 -1.14 14.21
N TYR A 338 -5.72 -1.01 14.32
CA TYR A 338 -6.48 0.18 13.97
C TYR A 338 -7.61 0.34 14.98
N ASP A 339 -7.77 1.56 15.49
CA ASP A 339 -8.84 1.89 16.41
C ASP A 339 -9.27 3.35 16.18
N SER A 340 -10.55 3.54 15.84
CA SER A 340 -11.10 4.88 15.58
C SER A 340 -11.39 5.67 16.85
N THR A 341 -11.36 5.03 18.01
CA THR A 341 -11.78 5.53 19.32
C THR A 341 -10.89 4.94 20.44
N PRO A 342 -9.55 4.89 20.28
CA PRO A 342 -8.68 4.19 21.19
C PRO A 342 -8.80 4.80 22.59
N PHE A 343 -8.76 3.94 23.60
CA PHE A 343 -8.88 4.31 25.01
C PHE A 343 -10.26 4.84 25.44
N GLN A 344 -11.28 4.87 24.56
CA GLN A 344 -12.61 5.33 24.94
C GLN A 344 -13.21 4.49 26.07
N SER A 345 -12.94 3.19 26.05
CA SER A 345 -13.35 2.24 27.10
C SER A 345 -12.34 2.14 28.26
N GLY A 346 -11.27 2.94 28.25
CA GLY A 346 -10.17 2.85 29.21
C GLY A 346 -9.19 1.69 28.94
N GLU A 347 -9.39 0.95 27.85
CA GLU A 347 -8.60 -0.19 27.43
C GLU A 347 -7.91 0.10 26.09
N PHE A 348 -6.80 -0.58 25.79
CA PHE A 348 -6.08 -0.40 24.52
C PHE A 348 -6.73 -1.16 23.35
N PHE A 349 -7.43 -2.25 23.68
CA PHE A 349 -8.26 -3.01 22.74
C PHE A 349 -9.69 -2.96 23.25
N ASP A 350 -10.64 -2.56 22.42
CA ASP A 350 -12.07 -2.51 22.73
C ASP A 350 -12.94 -2.94 21.52
N GLU A 351 -14.24 -2.68 21.55
CA GLU A 351 -15.17 -3.13 20.51
C GLU A 351 -14.95 -2.45 19.15
N ASP A 352 -14.32 -1.29 19.12
CA ASP A 352 -14.03 -0.51 17.92
C ASP A 352 -12.62 -0.83 17.35
N THR A 353 -11.82 -1.62 18.06
CA THR A 353 -10.50 -2.04 17.61
C THR A 353 -10.60 -3.11 16.52
N ASP A 354 -9.89 -2.90 15.41
CA ASP A 354 -9.51 -3.94 14.44
C ASP A 354 -8.03 -4.25 14.61
N ALA A 355 -7.71 -5.46 15.03
CA ALA A 355 -6.34 -5.88 15.26
C ALA A 355 -6.13 -7.34 14.89
N TYR A 356 -4.93 -7.65 14.41
CA TYR A 356 -4.49 -9.03 14.29
C TYR A 356 -3.03 -9.20 14.68
N LEU A 357 -2.71 -10.40 15.16
CA LEU A 357 -1.36 -10.90 15.35
C LEU A 357 -1.23 -12.20 14.57
N LYS A 358 -0.33 -12.22 13.59
CA LYS A 358 -0.06 -13.36 12.71
C LYS A 358 1.33 -13.88 13.00
N ILE A 359 1.41 -15.15 13.37
CA ILE A 359 2.66 -15.88 13.61
C ILE A 359 2.82 -16.88 12.47
N SER A 360 3.80 -16.65 11.60
CA SER A 360 3.98 -17.39 10.34
C SER A 360 5.30 -18.16 10.35
N TYR A 361 5.23 -19.47 10.12
CA TYR A 361 6.40 -20.33 9.96
C TYR A 361 6.67 -20.56 8.46
N PRO A 362 7.90 -20.33 7.98
CA PRO A 362 8.28 -20.66 6.61
C PRO A 362 8.25 -22.17 6.39
N ILE A 363 7.53 -22.60 5.35
CA ILE A 363 7.50 -23.99 4.88
C ILE A 363 8.42 -24.14 3.67
N ILE A 364 8.35 -23.22 2.70
CA ILE A 364 9.19 -23.22 1.49
C ILE A 364 9.70 -21.79 1.26
N GLY A 365 10.98 -21.59 1.55
CA GLY A 365 11.59 -20.25 1.52
C GLY A 365 10.85 -19.28 2.44
N GLU A 366 11.02 -17.98 2.18
CA GLU A 366 10.37 -16.94 2.98
C GLU A 366 8.90 -16.73 2.59
N ASN A 367 8.50 -17.21 1.42
CA ASN A 367 7.25 -16.77 0.81
C ASN A 367 6.05 -17.68 1.05
N PHE A 368 6.26 -18.98 1.29
CA PHE A 368 5.16 -19.89 1.59
C PHE A 368 5.18 -20.26 3.07
N VAL A 369 4.17 -19.78 3.79
CA VAL A 369 4.11 -19.87 5.25
C VAL A 369 2.83 -20.58 5.70
N ALA A 370 2.90 -21.21 6.86
CA ALA A 370 1.72 -21.61 7.61
C ALA A 370 1.84 -21.13 9.05
N GLY A 371 0.70 -20.92 9.69
CA GLY A 371 0.75 -20.42 11.04
C GLY A 371 -0.61 -20.18 11.66
N VAL A 372 -0.57 -19.30 12.65
CA VAL A 372 -1.72 -18.92 13.46
C VAL A 372 -1.95 -17.43 13.29
N ILE A 373 -3.19 -17.04 13.04
CA ILE A 373 -3.62 -15.65 13.15
C ILE A 373 -4.59 -15.53 14.33
N TYR A 374 -4.31 -14.59 15.20
CA TYR A 374 -5.19 -14.14 16.27
C TYR A 374 -5.82 -12.84 15.76
N LYS A 375 -7.14 -12.80 15.63
CA LYS A 375 -7.89 -11.59 15.30
C LYS A 375 -8.66 -11.12 16.52
N TRP A 376 -8.68 -9.82 16.74
CA TRP A 376 -9.52 -9.22 17.76
C TRP A 376 -10.94 -9.11 17.23
N GLU A 377 -11.87 -9.85 17.85
CA GLU A 377 -13.28 -9.82 17.48
C GLU A 377 -14.12 -9.73 18.76
N LYS A 378 -14.94 -8.67 18.90
CA LYS A 378 -15.89 -8.51 20.02
C LYS A 378 -15.25 -8.70 21.41
N ASN A 379 -14.12 -8.03 21.66
CA ASN A 379 -13.36 -8.07 22.90
C ASN A 379 -12.65 -9.39 23.22
N ASP A 380 -12.41 -10.25 22.23
CA ASP A 380 -11.64 -11.49 22.43
C ASP A 380 -10.72 -11.79 21.25
N TRP A 381 -9.63 -12.51 21.52
CA TRP A 381 -8.70 -12.99 20.50
C TRP A 381 -9.19 -14.30 19.90
N VAL A 382 -9.78 -14.21 18.71
CA VAL A 382 -10.21 -15.38 17.94
C VAL A 382 -9.02 -15.95 17.16
N LYS A 383 -8.72 -17.22 17.45
CA LYS A 383 -7.61 -17.94 16.81
C LYS A 383 -8.08 -18.69 15.57
N SER A 384 -7.35 -18.55 14.46
CA SER A 384 -7.50 -19.40 13.28
C SER A 384 -6.14 -19.84 12.72
N LEU A 385 -6.15 -20.96 11.98
CA LEU A 385 -5.00 -21.43 11.23
C LEU A 385 -5.04 -20.86 9.82
N PHE A 386 -3.88 -20.57 9.26
CA PHE A 386 -3.78 -20.15 7.86
C PHE A 386 -2.57 -20.80 7.19
N VAL A 387 -2.67 -20.91 5.87
CA VAL A 387 -1.58 -21.28 4.96
C VAL A 387 -1.66 -20.29 3.81
N GLY A 388 -0.55 -19.64 3.47
CA GLY A 388 -0.57 -18.59 2.45
C GLY A 388 0.78 -17.93 2.23
N GLY A 389 0.74 -16.77 1.58
CA GLY A 389 1.90 -15.91 1.38
C GLY A 389 2.22 -15.03 2.59
N LEU A 390 3.47 -14.58 2.71
CA LEU A 390 3.75 -13.34 3.44
C LEU A 390 3.21 -12.16 2.62
N THR A 391 2.45 -11.27 3.28
CA THR A 391 2.12 -9.96 2.73
C THR A 391 3.35 -9.07 2.87
N SER A 392 3.80 -8.38 1.84
CA SER A 392 4.91 -7.40 1.97
C SER A 392 4.40 -6.15 2.69
N PHE A 393 5.18 -5.62 3.64
CA PHE A 393 4.90 -4.35 4.34
C PHE A 393 5.32 -3.12 3.54
#